data_AF-A0A3S4IGT2-F1
#
_entry.id   AF-A0A3S4IGT2-F1
#
_cell.length_a   1.000
_cell.length_b   1.000
_cell.length_c   1.000
_cell.angle_alpha   90.00
_cell.angle_beta   90.00
_cell.angle_gamma   90.00
#
_symmetry.space_group_name_H-M   'P 1'
#
loop_
_entity.id
_entity.type
_entity.pdbx_description
1 polymer ?
#
loop_
_entity_poly.entity_id
_entity_poly.type
_entity_poly.pdbx_seq_one_letter_code
_entity_poly.pdbx_strand_id
1 'polypeptide(L)'
;MRLLQNFTIRMVMLTILGLFCLLWSGVGLYSVHALSEVSEGNDIDRHLVRQMTVLSQGNDQYFRFVTRLSRAMDVKIGGGTPDFAPARQSLENMRQKLEEMKALSPGPMNPDISREVLSNWQALLEKGVVPQMQLAQQGSLTAWSEHASTVTPALSRAFGASAERFSHEAGTMLDNTRVMVDGKTYTIRILLITAVILGIAILIFTDRYLVAMMVKPLERIRQQFQRIAQGDLSQPIEALGRNCVGRLVPLLRAMQDSLREAVSTIRAGSDNIWRGATEISTGNNDLSSRTEEQAAALEETAASMEQLTATVKMNAEHARQASQLADAASLTAGKRR
;
A
#
# COMPACT_ATOMS: atom_id res chain seq x y z
N MET A 1 -16.98 -3.17 12.53
CA MET A 1 -16.85 -1.92 11.74
C MET A 1 -17.43 -0.65 12.40
N ARG A 2 -18.30 -0.71 13.43
CA ARG A 2 -18.82 0.51 14.12
C ARG A 2 -17.75 1.31 14.90
N LEU A 3 -16.74 0.64 15.48
CA LEU A 3 -15.66 1.28 16.24
C LEU A 3 -14.83 2.30 15.44
N LEU A 4 -14.71 2.13 14.12
CA LEU A 4 -13.86 2.99 13.29
C LEU A 4 -14.58 4.25 12.77
N GLN A 5 -15.88 4.39 13.01
CA GLN A 5 -16.68 5.53 12.52
C GLN A 5 -16.30 6.87 13.16
N ASN A 6 -15.60 6.84 14.29
CA ASN A 6 -15.24 8.03 15.07
C ASN A 6 -13.78 8.45 14.91
N PHE A 7 -12.96 7.65 14.22
CA PHE A 7 -11.56 7.97 13.98
C PHE A 7 -11.40 8.79 12.69
N THR A 8 -10.40 9.68 12.67
CA THR A 8 -10.06 10.40 11.45
C THR A 8 -9.50 9.41 10.43
N ILE A 9 -9.92 9.56 9.17
CA ILE A 9 -9.47 8.67 8.07
C ILE A 9 -7.94 8.66 8.00
N ARG A 10 -7.32 9.83 8.19
CA ARG A 10 -5.86 9.99 8.23
C ARG A 10 -5.20 9.13 9.31
N MET A 11 -5.72 9.11 10.54
CA MET A 11 -5.13 8.32 11.62
C MET A 11 -5.18 6.83 11.28
N VAL A 12 -6.33 6.33 10.83
CA VAL A 12 -6.48 4.92 10.44
C VAL A 12 -5.54 4.55 9.29
N MET A 13 -5.42 5.40 8.27
CA MET A 13 -4.48 5.17 7.16
C MET A 13 -3.03 5.14 7.62
N LEU A 14 -2.62 6.07 8.50
CA LEU A 14 -1.26 6.09 9.04
C LEU A 14 -0.96 4.87 9.92
N THR A 15 -1.94 4.41 10.72
CA THR A 15 -1.78 3.18 11.51
C THR A 15 -1.64 1.95 10.62
N ILE A 16 -2.46 1.84 9.56
CA ILE A 16 -2.36 0.74 8.59
C ILE A 16 -1.01 0.78 7.87
N LEU A 17 -0.59 1.94 7.37
CA LEU A 17 0.70 2.11 6.70
C LEU A 17 1.86 1.79 7.65
N GLY A 18 1.79 2.24 8.90
CA GLY A 18 2.79 1.94 9.92
C GLY A 18 2.90 0.44 10.20
N LEU A 19 1.78 -0.27 10.35
CA LEU A 19 1.76 -1.72 10.51
C LEU A 19 2.32 -2.44 9.28
N PHE A 20 1.97 -1.99 8.08
CA PHE A 20 2.50 -2.55 6.83
C PHE A 20 4.02 -2.35 6.71
N CYS A 21 4.52 -1.15 6.99
CA CYS A 21 5.95 -0.86 7.00
C CYS A 21 6.70 -1.65 8.07
N LEU A 22 6.13 -1.80 9.27
CA LEU A 22 6.74 -2.57 10.35
C LEU A 22 6.81 -4.06 9.98
N LEU A 23 5.74 -4.62 9.41
CA LEU A 23 5.72 -5.98 8.90
C LEU A 23 6.82 -6.20 7.86
N TRP A 24 6.90 -5.35 6.83
CA TRP A 24 7.92 -5.49 5.79
C TRP A 24 9.34 -5.22 6.28
N SER A 25 9.51 -4.32 7.25
CA SER A 25 10.82 -4.07 7.86
C SER A 25 11.30 -5.28 8.65
N GLY A 26 10.41 -5.92 9.43
CA GLY A 26 10.73 -7.15 10.16
C GLY A 26 11.09 -8.31 9.23
N VAL A 27 10.29 -8.50 8.17
CA VAL A 27 10.54 -9.49 7.12
C VAL A 27 11.89 -9.23 6.44
N GLY A 28 12.16 -7.99 6.07
CA GLY A 28 13.39 -7.58 5.39
C GLY A 28 14.63 -7.77 6.24
N LEU A 29 14.62 -7.30 7.49
CA LEU A 29 15.72 -7.47 8.45
C LEU A 29 16.05 -8.94 8.67
N TYR A 30 15.03 -9.77 8.93
CA TYR A 30 15.24 -11.20 9.12
C TYR A 30 15.77 -11.88 7.85
N SER A 31 15.23 -11.51 6.68
CA SER A 31 15.66 -12.09 5.40
C SER A 31 17.11 -11.75 5.08
N VAL A 32 17.56 -10.52 5.35
CA VAL A 32 18.96 -10.12 5.17
C VAL A 32 19.87 -10.88 6.13
N HIS A 33 19.49 -11.00 7.39
CA HIS A 33 20.28 -11.74 8.38
C HIS A 33 20.40 -13.23 8.02
N ALA A 34 19.29 -13.87 7.67
CA ALA A 34 19.31 -15.28 7.27
C ALA A 34 20.06 -15.50 5.94
N LEU A 35 20.00 -14.54 5.01
CA LEU A 35 20.79 -14.59 3.77
C LEU A 35 22.30 -14.46 4.06
N SER A 36 22.70 -13.64 5.04
CA SER A 36 24.12 -13.55 5.43
C SER A 36 24.66 -14.85 6.02
N GLU A 37 23.90 -15.54 6.87
CA GLU A 37 24.28 -16.87 7.39
C GLU A 37 24.39 -17.91 6.28
N VAL A 38 23.45 -17.89 5.31
CA VAL A 38 23.51 -18.79 4.14
C VAL A 38 24.74 -18.52 3.28
N SER A 39 25.09 -17.24 3.08
CA SER A 39 26.28 -16.86 2.33
C SER A 39 27.56 -17.33 3.03
N GLU A 40 27.66 -17.14 4.35
CA GLU A 40 28.82 -17.57 5.15
C GLU A 40 28.97 -19.10 5.12
N GLY A 41 27.88 -19.85 5.28
CA GLY A 41 27.87 -21.30 5.14
C GLY A 41 28.35 -21.76 3.76
N ASN A 42 27.88 -21.13 2.68
CA ASN A 42 28.30 -21.48 1.32
C ASN A 42 29.80 -21.18 1.05
N ASP A 43 30.35 -20.14 1.67
CA ASP A 43 31.79 -19.87 1.60
C ASP A 43 32.60 -20.92 2.35
N ILE A 44 32.15 -21.33 3.55
CA ILE A 44 32.75 -22.46 4.31
C ILE A 44 32.74 -23.74 3.46
N ASP A 45 31.59 -24.07 2.85
CA ASP A 45 31.45 -25.26 2.01
C ASP A 45 32.43 -25.23 0.83
N ARG A 46 32.55 -24.08 0.15
CA ARG A 46 33.49 -23.91 -0.97
C ARG A 46 34.94 -24.12 -0.54
N HIS A 47 35.32 -23.61 0.62
CA HIS A 47 36.66 -23.80 1.18
C HIS A 47 36.93 -25.27 1.52
N LEU A 48 36.00 -25.94 2.22
CA LEU A 48 36.12 -27.35 2.61
C LEU A 48 36.20 -28.28 1.40
N VAL A 49 35.31 -28.12 0.42
CA VAL A 49 35.31 -28.93 -0.81
C VAL A 49 36.62 -28.76 -1.58
N ARG A 50 37.17 -27.53 -1.63
CA ARG A 50 38.46 -27.28 -2.26
C ARG A 50 39.60 -27.98 -1.51
N GLN A 51 39.64 -27.90 -0.18
CA GLN A 51 40.65 -28.59 0.63
C GLN A 51 40.55 -30.11 0.47
N MET A 52 39.35 -30.70 0.53
CA MET A 52 39.13 -32.14 0.28
C MET A 52 39.60 -32.55 -1.12
N THR A 53 39.32 -31.73 -2.14
CA THR A 53 39.74 -32.00 -3.52
C THR A 53 41.27 -32.02 -3.65
N VAL A 54 41.95 -31.02 -3.08
CA VAL A 54 43.42 -30.95 -3.10
C VAL A 54 44.03 -32.13 -2.34
N LEU A 55 43.48 -32.48 -1.19
CA LEU A 55 43.90 -33.61 -0.38
C LEU A 55 43.75 -34.95 -1.12
N SER A 56 42.59 -35.18 -1.73
CA SER A 56 42.33 -36.38 -2.55
C SER A 56 43.28 -36.45 -3.74
N GLN A 57 43.49 -35.34 -4.46
CA GLN A 57 44.43 -35.28 -5.58
C GLN A 57 45.87 -35.55 -5.14
N GLY A 58 46.27 -35.07 -3.95
CA GLY A 58 47.57 -35.36 -3.34
C GLY A 58 47.77 -36.84 -3.06
N ASN A 59 46.76 -37.48 -2.47
CA ASN A 59 46.74 -38.92 -2.22
C ASN A 59 46.83 -39.73 -3.53
N ASP A 60 46.11 -39.31 -4.57
CA ASP A 60 46.20 -39.92 -5.90
C ASP A 60 47.60 -39.80 -6.52
N GLN A 61 48.28 -38.66 -6.35
CA GLN A 61 49.65 -38.49 -6.85
C GLN A 61 50.62 -39.42 -6.13
N TYR A 62 50.43 -39.70 -4.84
CA TYR A 62 51.21 -40.70 -4.12
C TYR A 62 51.06 -42.10 -4.75
N PHE A 63 49.84 -42.59 -4.97
CA PHE A 63 49.65 -43.91 -5.59
C PHE A 63 50.18 -43.98 -7.02
N ARG A 64 50.03 -42.89 -7.79
CA ARG A 64 50.64 -42.77 -9.13
C ARG A 64 52.16 -42.81 -9.07
N PHE A 65 52.78 -42.13 -8.10
CA PHE A 65 54.21 -42.19 -7.87
C PHE A 65 54.67 -43.62 -7.59
N VAL A 66 54.07 -44.29 -6.61
CA VAL A 66 54.46 -45.66 -6.22
C VAL A 66 54.33 -46.61 -7.39
N THR A 67 53.21 -46.56 -8.12
CA THR A 67 52.96 -47.43 -9.27
C THR A 67 53.95 -47.19 -10.41
N ARG A 68 54.22 -45.92 -10.73
CA ARG A 68 55.16 -45.55 -11.81
C ARG A 68 56.60 -45.88 -11.43
N LEU A 69 56.98 -45.68 -10.17
CA LEU A 69 58.30 -46.01 -9.67
C LEU A 69 58.53 -47.52 -9.64
N SER A 70 57.54 -48.30 -9.18
CA SER A 70 57.60 -49.76 -9.22
C SER A 70 57.85 -50.27 -10.64
N ARG A 71 57.08 -49.77 -11.62
CA ARG A 71 57.27 -50.15 -13.03
C ARG A 71 58.66 -49.81 -13.56
N ALA A 72 59.19 -48.64 -13.21
CA ALA A 72 60.56 -48.25 -13.60
C ALA A 72 61.59 -49.18 -12.94
N MET A 73 61.37 -49.57 -11.69
CA MET A 73 62.25 -50.51 -10.98
C MET A 73 62.19 -51.92 -11.56
N ASP A 74 61.02 -52.41 -11.99
CA ASP A 74 60.90 -53.70 -12.65
C ASP A 74 61.75 -53.77 -13.94
N VAL A 75 61.76 -52.68 -14.73
CA VAL A 75 62.64 -52.55 -15.91
C VAL A 75 64.11 -52.56 -15.51
N LYS A 76 64.48 -51.83 -14.46
CA LYS A 76 65.87 -51.77 -13.95
C LYS A 76 66.34 -53.15 -13.44
N ILE A 77 65.48 -53.89 -12.75
CA ILE A 77 65.75 -55.24 -12.25
C ILE A 77 65.91 -56.22 -13.42
N GLY A 78 65.09 -56.08 -14.46
CA GLY A 78 65.18 -56.87 -15.69
C GLY A 78 66.38 -56.52 -16.59
N GLY A 79 67.29 -55.64 -16.16
CA GLY A 79 68.48 -55.23 -16.92
C GLY A 79 68.23 -54.21 -18.04
N GLY A 80 67.01 -53.65 -18.12
CA GLY A 80 66.67 -52.58 -19.07
C GLY A 80 67.00 -51.19 -18.55
N THR A 81 66.86 -50.17 -19.42
CA THR A 81 67.03 -48.76 -19.06
C THR A 81 65.72 -48.18 -18.52
N PRO A 82 65.61 -47.88 -17.20
CA PRO A 82 64.36 -47.40 -16.61
C PRO A 82 64.08 -45.93 -16.93
N ASP A 83 62.82 -45.60 -17.25
CA ASP A 83 62.36 -44.21 -17.32
C ASP A 83 61.73 -43.76 -15.99
N PHE A 84 62.46 -42.90 -15.29
CA PHE A 84 62.05 -42.31 -14.02
C PHE A 84 61.28 -40.98 -14.16
N ALA A 85 61.09 -40.45 -15.37
CA ALA A 85 60.42 -39.16 -15.57
C ALA A 85 58.96 -39.15 -15.11
N PRO A 86 58.12 -40.17 -15.41
CA PRO A 86 56.72 -40.19 -14.95
C PRO A 86 56.58 -40.24 -13.42
N ALA A 87 57.50 -40.94 -12.73
CA ALA A 87 57.52 -41.01 -11.28
C ALA A 87 57.95 -39.65 -10.67
N ARG A 88 58.99 -39.02 -11.22
CA ARG A 88 59.40 -37.66 -10.82
C ARG A 88 58.27 -36.65 -10.99
N GLN A 89 57.54 -36.71 -12.10
CA GLN A 89 56.40 -35.82 -12.32
C GLN A 89 55.31 -36.00 -11.26
N SER A 90 54.98 -37.23 -10.87
CA SER A 90 54.02 -37.48 -9.79
C SER A 90 54.48 -36.96 -8.43
N LEU A 91 55.77 -37.13 -8.10
CA LEU A 91 56.36 -36.56 -6.89
C LEU A 91 56.25 -35.03 -6.90
N GLU A 92 56.55 -34.38 -8.03
CA GLU A 92 56.45 -32.92 -8.14
C GLU A 92 55.00 -32.43 -8.05
N ASN A 93 54.07 -33.10 -8.71
CA ASN A 93 52.64 -32.80 -8.57
C ASN A 93 52.18 -32.97 -7.11
N MET A 94 52.68 -33.99 -6.40
CA MET A 94 52.38 -34.20 -4.98
C MET A 94 52.91 -33.05 -4.11
N ARG A 95 54.12 -32.54 -4.39
CA ARG A 95 54.67 -31.35 -3.73
C ARG A 95 53.81 -30.12 -3.97
N GLN A 96 53.44 -29.87 -5.21
CA GLN A 96 52.59 -28.73 -5.57
C GLN A 96 51.25 -28.78 -4.85
N LYS A 97 50.64 -29.97 -4.73
CA LYS A 97 49.37 -30.14 -4.00
C LYS A 97 49.51 -29.92 -2.50
N LEU A 98 50.65 -30.29 -1.90
CA LEU A 98 50.93 -29.97 -0.50
C LEU A 98 51.04 -28.45 -0.28
N GLU A 99 51.74 -27.73 -1.17
CA GLU A 99 51.85 -26.27 -1.08
C GLU A 99 50.49 -25.58 -1.31
N GLU A 100 49.68 -26.09 -2.25
CA GLU A 100 48.29 -25.63 -2.42
C GLU A 100 47.47 -25.86 -1.13
N MET A 101 47.60 -27.03 -0.49
CA MET A 101 46.91 -27.34 0.76
C MET A 101 47.36 -26.42 1.91
N LYS A 102 48.66 -26.12 2.00
CA LYS A 102 49.19 -25.16 2.99
C LYS A 102 48.62 -23.77 2.78
N ALA A 103 48.55 -23.30 1.53
CA ALA A 103 47.99 -21.99 1.20
C ALA A 103 46.48 -21.89 1.51
N LEU A 104 45.75 -23.01 1.45
CA LEU A 104 44.35 -23.09 1.82
C LEU A 104 44.11 -23.30 3.33
N SER A 105 45.16 -23.60 4.10
CA SER A 105 45.06 -23.96 5.52
C SER A 105 45.34 -22.76 6.44
N PRO A 106 44.75 -22.73 7.66
CA PRO A 106 43.92 -23.78 8.26
C PRO A 106 42.52 -23.90 7.64
N GLY A 107 42.04 -22.86 6.95
CA GLY A 107 40.68 -22.80 6.40
C GLY A 107 39.63 -22.78 7.52
N PRO A 108 38.37 -23.16 7.22
CA PRO A 108 37.31 -23.29 8.23
C PRO A 108 37.45 -24.55 9.12
N MET A 109 38.39 -25.44 8.80
CA MET A 109 38.64 -26.67 9.54
C MET A 109 39.31 -26.40 10.89
N ASN A 110 39.08 -27.30 11.86
CA ASN A 110 39.81 -27.29 13.13
C ASN A 110 41.34 -27.25 12.87
N PRO A 111 42.08 -26.25 13.42
CA PRO A 111 43.51 -26.11 13.23
C PRO A 111 44.33 -27.35 13.61
N ASP A 112 43.85 -28.17 14.55
CA ASP A 112 44.53 -29.42 14.95
C ASP A 112 44.47 -30.47 13.84
N ILE A 113 43.29 -30.66 13.25
CA ILE A 113 43.07 -31.62 12.16
C ILE A 113 43.84 -31.18 10.91
N SER A 114 43.79 -29.88 10.58
CA SER A 114 44.57 -29.31 9.47
C SER A 114 46.08 -29.46 9.68
N ARG A 115 46.58 -29.25 10.90
CA ARG A 115 48.01 -29.44 11.22
C ARG A 115 48.42 -30.90 11.14
N GLU A 116 47.60 -31.81 11.65
CA GLU A 116 47.90 -33.24 11.62
C GLU A 116 48.03 -33.78 10.19
N VAL A 117 47.06 -33.47 9.32
CA VAL A 117 47.10 -33.93 7.92
C VAL A 117 48.26 -33.33 7.14
N LEU A 118 48.57 -32.04 7.35
CA LEU A 118 49.73 -31.38 6.74
C LEU A 118 51.05 -31.99 7.21
N SER A 119 51.18 -32.27 8.51
CA SER A 119 52.38 -32.88 9.09
C SER A 119 52.61 -34.29 8.53
N ASN A 120 51.57 -35.12 8.48
CA ASN A 120 51.68 -36.48 7.95
C ASN A 120 51.94 -36.50 6.44
N TRP A 121 51.33 -35.59 5.67
CA TRP A 121 51.62 -35.44 4.25
C TRP A 121 53.07 -35.02 4.03
N GLN A 122 53.55 -34.02 4.77
CA GLN A 122 54.93 -33.57 4.65
C GLN A 122 55.92 -34.66 5.04
N ALA A 123 55.64 -35.44 6.10
CA ALA A 123 56.45 -36.59 6.49
C ALA A 123 56.46 -37.68 5.40
N LEU A 124 55.32 -38.01 4.81
CA LEU A 124 55.24 -38.95 3.68
C LEU A 124 56.11 -38.48 2.50
N LEU A 125 56.12 -37.18 2.22
CA LEU A 125 56.89 -36.62 1.13
C LEU A 125 58.40 -36.65 1.42
N GLU A 126 58.82 -36.06 2.55
CA GLU A 126 60.23 -35.84 2.88
C GLU A 126 60.94 -37.11 3.37
N LYS A 127 60.25 -37.98 4.10
CA LYS A 127 60.83 -39.19 4.70
C LYS A 127 60.45 -40.47 3.96
N GLY A 128 59.40 -40.44 3.14
CA GLY A 128 58.93 -41.60 2.37
C GLY A 128 59.32 -41.51 0.89
N VAL A 129 58.54 -40.74 0.13
CA VAL A 129 58.55 -40.69 -1.34
C VAL A 129 59.87 -40.14 -1.89
N VAL A 130 60.41 -39.05 -1.33
CA VAL A 130 61.66 -38.43 -1.82
C VAL A 130 62.88 -39.38 -1.64
N PRO A 131 63.14 -39.94 -0.45
CA PRO A 131 64.22 -40.91 -0.28
C PRO A 131 64.02 -42.17 -1.11
N GLN A 132 62.78 -42.66 -1.25
CA GLN A 132 62.48 -43.82 -2.09
C GLN A 132 62.87 -43.59 -3.56
N MET A 133 62.62 -42.39 -4.08
CA MET A 133 63.03 -41.99 -5.43
C MET A 133 64.56 -41.94 -5.56
N GLN A 134 65.26 -41.40 -4.56
CA GLN A 134 66.72 -41.32 -4.55
C GLN A 134 67.36 -42.71 -4.51
N LEU A 135 66.86 -43.60 -3.64
CA LEU A 135 67.30 -44.99 -3.53
C LEU A 135 67.05 -45.77 -4.83
N ALA A 136 65.92 -45.54 -5.51
CA ALA A 136 65.63 -46.15 -6.80
C ALA A 136 66.64 -45.74 -7.89
N GLN A 137 67.09 -44.49 -7.88
CA GLN A 137 68.03 -43.96 -8.88
C GLN A 137 69.49 -44.36 -8.57
N GLN A 138 69.94 -44.11 -7.33
CA GLN A 138 71.35 -44.12 -6.94
C GLN A 138 71.69 -45.17 -5.87
N GLY A 139 70.69 -45.79 -5.22
CA GLY A 139 70.88 -46.75 -4.13
C GLY A 139 70.98 -48.21 -4.60
N SER A 140 71.21 -49.11 -3.64
CA SER A 140 71.14 -50.55 -3.87
C SER A 140 69.68 -51.02 -3.97
N LEU A 141 69.46 -52.10 -4.73
CA LEU A 141 68.14 -52.68 -4.90
C LEU A 141 67.52 -53.14 -3.56
N THR A 142 68.35 -53.63 -2.65
CA THR A 142 67.96 -54.05 -1.30
C THR A 142 67.51 -52.86 -0.45
N ALA A 143 68.27 -51.77 -0.43
CA ALA A 143 67.92 -50.57 0.32
C ALA A 143 66.63 -49.91 -0.20
N TRP A 144 66.44 -49.89 -1.53
CA TRP A 144 65.18 -49.44 -2.11
C TRP A 144 64.00 -50.34 -1.69
N SER A 145 64.16 -51.67 -1.79
CA SER A 145 63.10 -52.63 -1.47
C SER A 145 62.70 -52.56 0.01
N GLU A 146 63.68 -52.44 0.90
CA GLU A 146 63.45 -52.27 2.33
C GLU A 146 62.66 -50.98 2.62
N HIS A 147 63.09 -49.84 2.07
CA HIS A 147 62.40 -48.55 2.25
C HIS A 147 60.98 -48.56 1.66
N ALA A 148 60.82 -49.16 0.48
CA ALA A 148 59.55 -49.28 -0.23
C ALA A 148 58.54 -50.19 0.49
N SER A 149 59.01 -51.19 1.25
CA SER A 149 58.16 -52.15 1.97
C SER A 149 57.88 -51.76 3.41
N THR A 150 58.75 -50.97 4.05
CA THR A 150 58.64 -50.64 5.49
C THR A 150 58.29 -49.17 5.73
N VAL A 151 59.15 -48.23 5.30
CA VAL A 151 59.07 -46.81 5.64
C VAL A 151 57.94 -46.11 4.91
N THR A 152 57.91 -46.17 3.58
CA THR A 152 56.89 -45.47 2.79
C THR A 152 55.47 -45.93 3.10
N PRO A 153 55.18 -47.25 3.22
CA PRO A 153 53.83 -47.71 3.56
C PRO A 153 53.37 -47.26 4.96
N ALA A 154 54.27 -47.20 5.94
CA ALA A 154 53.93 -46.72 7.29
C ALA A 154 53.52 -45.24 7.27
N LEU A 155 54.28 -44.39 6.59
CA LEU A 155 53.96 -42.96 6.44
C LEU A 155 52.69 -42.75 5.60
N SER A 156 52.48 -43.58 4.58
CA SER A 156 51.28 -43.54 3.74
C SER A 156 50.02 -43.88 4.53
N ARG A 157 50.08 -44.89 5.41
CA ARG A 157 48.96 -45.22 6.32
C ARG A 157 48.67 -44.08 7.30
N ALA A 158 49.71 -43.45 7.85
CA ALA A 158 49.54 -42.30 8.76
C ALA A 158 48.87 -41.11 8.05
N PHE A 159 49.36 -40.75 6.86
CA PHE A 159 48.74 -39.73 6.03
C PHE A 159 47.30 -40.09 5.65
N GLY A 160 47.04 -41.31 5.19
CA GLY A 160 45.70 -41.81 4.86
C GLY A 160 44.73 -41.69 6.03
N ALA A 161 45.14 -42.11 7.23
CA ALA A 161 44.32 -42.01 8.43
C ALA A 161 44.01 -40.55 8.83
N SER A 162 44.97 -39.63 8.67
CA SER A 162 44.70 -38.19 8.90
C SER A 162 43.85 -37.57 7.79
N ALA A 163 43.98 -38.03 6.55
CA ALA A 163 43.21 -37.53 5.42
C ALA A 163 41.74 -38.00 5.47
N GLU A 164 41.51 -39.24 5.93
CA GLU A 164 40.18 -39.78 6.21
C GLU A 164 39.51 -39.01 7.35
N ARG A 165 40.24 -38.74 8.45
CA ARG A 165 39.73 -37.90 9.55
C ARG A 165 39.38 -36.48 9.09
N PHE A 166 40.23 -35.85 8.29
CA PHE A 166 39.94 -34.54 7.69
C PHE A 166 38.66 -34.59 6.83
N SER A 167 38.55 -35.61 5.97
CA SER A 167 37.42 -35.76 5.06
C SER A 167 36.10 -36.07 5.78
N HIS A 168 36.16 -36.86 6.86
CA HIS A 168 35.02 -37.14 7.72
C HIS A 168 34.53 -35.87 8.43
N GLU A 169 35.44 -35.14 9.08
CA GLU A 169 35.07 -33.89 9.76
C GLU A 169 34.53 -32.86 8.76
N ALA A 170 35.18 -32.72 7.61
CA ALA A 170 34.70 -31.83 6.55
C ALA A 170 33.30 -32.24 6.07
N GLY A 171 33.03 -33.54 5.91
CA GLY A 171 31.70 -34.05 5.59
C GLY A 171 30.65 -33.66 6.63
N THR A 172 30.95 -33.82 7.92
CA THR A 172 30.03 -33.42 9.00
C THR A 172 29.76 -31.91 9.03
N MET A 173 30.78 -31.08 8.77
CA MET A 173 30.62 -29.62 8.67
C MET A 173 29.75 -29.25 7.48
N LEU A 174 29.99 -29.85 6.30
CA LEU A 174 29.17 -29.65 5.09
C LEU A 174 27.70 -30.03 5.32
N ASP A 175 27.44 -31.17 5.99
CA ASP A 175 26.08 -31.61 6.27
C ASP A 175 25.38 -30.69 7.28
N ASN A 176 26.09 -30.23 8.31
CA ASN A 176 25.56 -29.25 9.28
C ASN A 176 25.22 -27.92 8.60
N THR A 177 26.10 -27.43 7.71
CA THR A 177 25.83 -26.23 6.91
C THR A 177 24.60 -26.41 6.03
N ARG A 178 24.48 -27.54 5.32
CA ARG A 178 23.31 -27.82 4.46
C ARG A 178 22.00 -27.80 5.22
N VAL A 179 21.92 -28.50 6.36
CA VAL A 179 20.70 -28.53 7.19
C VAL A 179 20.34 -27.12 7.69
N MET A 180 21.34 -26.34 8.09
CA MET A 180 21.14 -24.95 8.51
C MET A 180 20.62 -24.07 7.36
N VAL A 181 21.27 -24.15 6.19
CA VAL A 181 20.91 -23.38 4.99
C VAL A 181 19.51 -23.74 4.51
N ASP A 182 19.16 -25.03 4.44
CA ASP A 182 17.85 -25.49 4.01
C ASP A 182 16.75 -25.03 4.98
N GLY A 183 16.99 -25.15 6.29
CA GLY A 183 16.05 -24.71 7.33
C GLY A 183 15.80 -23.19 7.29
N LYS A 184 16.86 -22.39 7.12
CA LYS A 184 16.77 -20.92 7.01
C LYS A 184 16.03 -20.53 5.72
N THR A 185 16.37 -21.16 4.59
CA THR A 185 15.72 -20.93 3.30
C THR A 185 14.22 -21.23 3.36
N TYR A 186 13.84 -22.36 3.98
CA TYR A 186 12.45 -22.73 4.19
C TYR A 186 11.69 -21.71 5.05
N THR A 187 12.31 -21.29 6.16
CA THR A 187 11.72 -20.30 7.09
C THR A 187 11.50 -18.95 6.40
N ILE A 188 12.49 -18.45 5.65
CA ILE A 188 12.36 -17.21 4.87
C ILE A 188 11.21 -17.33 3.86
N ARG A 189 11.10 -18.46 3.16
CA ARG A 189 10.06 -18.68 2.15
C ARG A 189 8.66 -18.60 2.75
N ILE A 190 8.43 -19.27 3.89
CA ILE A 190 7.14 -19.20 4.60
C ILE A 190 6.86 -17.77 5.06
N LEU A 191 7.87 -17.11 5.63
CA LEU A 191 7.73 -15.76 6.17
C LEU A 191 7.35 -14.77 5.05
N LEU A 192 7.99 -14.85 3.89
CA LEU A 192 7.66 -14.04 2.71
C LEU A 192 6.25 -14.31 2.19
N ILE A 193 5.86 -15.58 2.02
CA ILE A 193 4.50 -15.93 1.56
C ILE A 193 3.45 -15.38 2.53
N THR A 194 3.68 -15.55 3.83
CA THR A 194 2.76 -15.10 4.88
C THR A 194 2.68 -13.56 4.91
N ALA A 195 3.80 -12.87 4.76
CA ALA A 195 3.87 -11.41 4.67
C ALA A 195 3.10 -10.87 3.44
N VAL A 196 3.21 -11.55 2.30
CA VAL A 196 2.44 -11.20 1.08
C VAL A 196 0.94 -11.40 1.31
N ILE A 197 0.53 -12.53 1.89
CA ILE A 197 -0.89 -12.80 2.20
C ILE A 197 -1.44 -11.74 3.16
N LEU A 198 -0.71 -11.41 4.22
CA LEU A 198 -1.10 -10.34 5.15
C LEU A 198 -1.14 -8.97 4.47
N GLY A 199 -0.19 -8.67 3.59
CA GLY A 199 -0.18 -7.45 2.79
C GLY A 199 -1.42 -7.32 1.90
N ILE A 200 -1.83 -8.40 1.22
CA ILE A 200 -3.05 -8.44 0.42
C ILE A 200 -4.29 -8.28 1.31
N ALA A 201 -4.33 -8.93 2.47
CA ALA A 201 -5.43 -8.79 3.42
C ALA A 201 -5.57 -7.33 3.92
N ILE A 202 -4.44 -6.68 4.25
CA ILE A 202 -4.39 -5.26 4.62
C ILE A 202 -4.89 -4.39 3.47
N LEU A 203 -4.50 -4.68 2.22
CA LEU A 203 -4.94 -3.93 1.05
C LEU A 203 -6.46 -4.03 0.86
N ILE A 204 -7.02 -5.24 0.88
CA ILE A 204 -8.46 -5.47 0.75
C ILE A 204 -9.22 -4.80 1.90
N PHE A 205 -8.70 -4.90 3.12
CA PHE A 205 -9.28 -4.23 4.29
C PHE A 205 -9.29 -2.71 4.14
N THR A 206 -8.19 -2.13 3.67
CA THR A 206 -8.03 -0.68 3.45
C THR A 206 -8.99 -0.17 2.38
N ASP A 207 -9.10 -0.88 1.26
CA ASP A 207 -10.05 -0.56 0.19
C ASP A 207 -11.50 -0.62 0.69
N ARG A 208 -11.91 -1.72 1.33
CA ARG A 208 -13.25 -1.85 1.90
C ARG A 208 -13.54 -0.78 2.96
N TYR A 209 -12.55 -0.42 3.77
CA TYR A 209 -12.66 0.64 4.76
C TYR A 209 -12.88 2.01 4.12
N LEU A 210 -12.07 2.39 3.12
CA LEU A 210 -12.20 3.66 2.41
C LEU A 210 -13.56 3.77 1.71
N VAL A 211 -14.01 2.70 1.03
CA VAL A 211 -15.32 2.69 0.37
C VAL A 211 -16.45 2.87 1.39
N ALA A 212 -16.40 2.16 2.52
CA ALA A 212 -17.46 2.20 3.52
C ALA A 212 -17.50 3.53 4.32
N MET A 213 -16.35 4.10 4.63
CA MET A 213 -16.25 5.27 5.53
C MET A 213 -16.08 6.60 4.82
N MET A 214 -15.68 6.60 3.54
CA MET A 214 -15.45 7.82 2.76
C MET A 214 -16.36 7.89 1.53
N VAL A 215 -16.27 6.91 0.62
CA VAL A 215 -16.96 6.96 -0.68
C VAL A 215 -18.48 6.94 -0.51
N LYS A 216 -19.03 5.93 0.19
CA LYS A 216 -20.48 5.82 0.40
C LYS A 216 -21.08 7.01 1.18
N PRO A 217 -20.47 7.50 2.27
CA PRO A 217 -20.98 8.68 2.98
C PRO A 217 -20.92 9.97 2.15
N LEU A 218 -19.86 10.19 1.37
CA LEU A 218 -19.78 11.35 0.47
C LEU A 218 -20.84 11.29 -0.63
N GLU A 219 -21.12 10.10 -1.16
CA GLU A 219 -22.18 9.89 -2.13
C GLU A 219 -23.57 10.23 -1.56
N ARG A 220 -23.83 9.90 -0.29
CA ARG A 220 -25.08 10.31 0.40
C ARG A 220 -25.17 11.82 0.56
N ILE A 221 -24.07 12.48 0.93
CA ILE A 221 -24.02 13.94 1.04
C ILE A 221 -24.29 14.58 -0.33
N ARG A 222 -23.68 14.06 -1.41
CA ARG A 222 -23.90 14.50 -2.79
C ARG A 222 -25.38 14.42 -3.17
N GLN A 223 -26.03 13.30 -2.87
CA GLN A 223 -27.46 13.12 -3.13
C GLN A 223 -28.33 14.13 -2.36
N GLN A 224 -27.96 14.45 -1.12
CA GLN A 224 -28.70 15.46 -0.35
C GLN A 224 -28.54 16.87 -0.92
N PHE A 225 -27.33 17.24 -1.39
CA PHE A 225 -27.15 18.49 -2.13
C PHE A 225 -27.99 18.56 -3.40
N GLN A 226 -28.11 17.46 -4.15
CA GLN A 226 -28.96 17.42 -5.35
C GLN A 226 -30.43 17.68 -5.02
N ARG A 227 -30.94 17.11 -3.91
CA ARG A 227 -32.33 17.36 -3.45
C ARG A 227 -32.56 18.80 -3.04
N ILE A 228 -31.63 19.37 -2.27
CA ILE A 228 -31.70 20.78 -1.86
C ILE A 228 -31.68 21.70 -3.10
N ALA A 229 -30.84 21.40 -4.10
CA ALA A 229 -30.79 22.16 -5.34
C ALA A 229 -32.08 22.05 -6.18
N GLN A 230 -32.85 20.98 -6.02
CA GLN A 230 -34.18 20.81 -6.62
C GLN A 230 -35.30 21.46 -5.80
N GLY A 231 -34.99 22.08 -4.65
CA GLY A 231 -35.95 22.71 -3.76
C GLY A 231 -36.62 21.77 -2.76
N ASP A 232 -36.24 20.49 -2.72
CA ASP A 232 -36.75 19.56 -1.70
C ASP A 232 -35.96 19.72 -0.38
N LEU A 233 -36.56 20.45 0.55
CA LEU A 233 -36.05 20.67 1.91
C LEU A 233 -36.74 19.78 2.96
N SER A 234 -37.57 18.81 2.54
CA SER A 234 -38.39 18.01 3.45
C SER A 234 -37.64 16.81 4.06
N GLN A 235 -36.64 16.31 3.35
CA GLN A 235 -35.94 15.07 3.71
C GLN A 235 -34.93 15.30 4.85
N PRO A 236 -34.97 14.51 5.95
CA PRO A 236 -34.04 14.64 7.05
C PRO A 236 -32.64 14.15 6.64
N ILE A 237 -31.61 14.86 7.12
CA ILE A 237 -30.21 14.50 6.87
C ILE A 237 -29.75 13.51 7.94
N GLU A 238 -29.54 12.25 7.56
CA GLU A 238 -29.04 11.21 8.46
C GLU A 238 -27.71 11.59 9.12
N ALA A 239 -27.55 11.24 10.40
CA ALA A 239 -26.28 11.43 11.09
C ALA A 239 -25.23 10.46 10.52
N LEU A 240 -24.09 10.98 10.11
CA LEU A 240 -22.91 10.20 9.76
C LEU A 240 -21.95 10.18 10.97
N GLY A 241 -21.10 9.14 11.06
CA GLY A 241 -20.13 8.99 12.16
C GLY A 241 -19.19 10.19 12.32
N ARG A 242 -18.43 10.29 13.42
CA ARG A 242 -17.67 11.53 13.76
C ARG A 242 -16.37 11.72 12.98
N ASN A 243 -16.18 11.00 11.88
CA ASN A 243 -15.04 11.11 10.98
C ASN A 243 -15.06 12.42 10.16
N CYS A 244 -14.05 12.62 9.31
CA CYS A 244 -13.91 13.84 8.51
C CYS A 244 -15.17 14.18 7.69
N VAL A 245 -15.86 13.16 7.18
CA VAL A 245 -17.07 13.32 6.36
C VAL A 245 -18.28 13.66 7.23
N GLY A 246 -18.49 12.97 8.36
CA GLY A 246 -19.65 13.27 9.19
C GLY A 246 -19.58 14.59 9.94
N ARG A 247 -18.40 15.21 10.06
CA ARG A 247 -18.27 16.62 10.48
C ARG A 247 -18.92 17.61 9.52
N LEU A 248 -19.22 17.22 8.28
CA LEU A 248 -19.96 18.06 7.32
C LEU A 248 -21.47 18.02 7.55
N VAL A 249 -22.01 16.97 8.18
CA VAL A 249 -23.46 16.80 8.36
C VAL A 249 -24.10 17.92 9.18
N PRO A 250 -23.53 18.39 10.31
CA PRO A 250 -24.09 19.52 11.05
C PRO A 250 -24.15 20.80 10.22
N LEU A 251 -23.13 21.07 9.39
CA LEU A 251 -23.09 22.23 8.50
C LEU A 251 -24.18 22.14 7.42
N LEU A 252 -24.35 20.96 6.83
CA LEU A 252 -25.39 20.72 5.84
C LEU A 252 -26.80 20.87 6.43
N ARG A 253 -27.02 20.44 7.67
CA ARG A 253 -28.29 20.64 8.39
C ARG A 253 -28.58 22.12 8.62
N ALA A 254 -27.60 22.87 9.13
CA ALA A 254 -27.75 24.30 9.34
C ALA A 254 -28.12 25.05 8.04
N MET A 255 -27.51 24.67 6.91
CA MET A 255 -27.84 25.21 5.60
C MET A 255 -29.27 24.86 5.16
N GLN A 256 -29.71 23.60 5.34
CA GLN A 256 -31.08 23.18 5.02
C GLN A 256 -32.11 23.93 5.87
N ASP A 257 -31.84 24.11 7.15
CA ASP A 257 -32.75 24.78 8.08
C ASP A 257 -32.88 26.28 7.74
N SER A 258 -31.76 26.96 7.44
CA SER A 258 -31.78 28.36 7.00
C SER A 258 -32.54 28.56 5.68
N LEU A 259 -32.38 27.65 4.71
CA LEU A 259 -33.15 27.68 3.47
C LEU A 259 -34.64 27.45 3.73
N ARG A 260 -35.00 26.54 4.64
CA ARG A 260 -36.40 26.25 4.99
C ARG A 260 -37.05 27.47 5.64
N GLU A 261 -36.35 28.15 6.53
CA GLU A 261 -36.81 29.39 7.18
C GLU A 261 -37.01 30.53 6.16
N ALA A 262 -36.06 30.71 5.23
CA ALA A 262 -36.16 31.71 4.17
C ALA A 262 -37.40 31.47 3.28
N VAL A 263 -37.61 30.23 2.83
CA VAL A 263 -38.79 29.85 2.02
C VAL A 263 -40.09 30.03 2.80
N SER A 264 -40.11 29.65 4.09
CA SER A 264 -41.28 29.85 4.96
C SER A 264 -41.63 31.33 5.12
N THR A 265 -40.63 32.18 5.30
CA THR A 265 -40.82 33.63 5.43
C THR A 265 -41.34 34.24 4.15
N ILE A 266 -40.81 33.84 2.98
CA ILE A 266 -41.30 34.28 1.67
C ILE A 266 -42.76 33.87 1.47
N ARG A 267 -43.11 32.62 1.80
CA ARG A 267 -44.49 32.12 1.67
C ARG A 267 -45.47 32.90 2.56
N ALA A 268 -45.12 33.12 3.82
CA ALA A 268 -45.94 33.92 4.73
C ALA A 268 -46.10 35.37 4.24
N GLY A 269 -45.04 35.97 3.69
CA GLY A 269 -45.09 37.27 3.05
C GLY A 269 -46.05 37.30 1.85
N SER A 270 -45.98 36.30 0.96
CA SER A 270 -46.88 36.17 -0.18
C SER A 270 -48.34 35.98 0.24
N ASP A 271 -48.61 35.18 1.28
CA ASP A 271 -49.97 34.98 1.81
C ASP A 271 -50.53 36.29 2.39
N ASN A 272 -49.69 37.10 3.04
CA ASN A 272 -50.07 38.43 3.53
C ASN A 272 -50.41 39.38 2.37
N ILE A 273 -49.58 39.40 1.32
CA ILE A 273 -49.81 40.20 0.11
C ILE A 273 -51.11 39.77 -0.57
N TRP A 274 -51.36 38.46 -0.70
CA TRP A 274 -52.57 37.93 -1.31
C TRP A 274 -53.83 38.33 -0.55
N ARG A 275 -53.81 38.23 0.79
CA ARG A 275 -54.90 38.70 1.65
C ARG A 275 -55.15 40.20 1.49
N GLY A 276 -54.09 41.01 1.54
CA GLY A 276 -54.20 42.46 1.33
C GLY A 276 -54.75 42.82 -0.06
N ALA A 277 -54.33 42.11 -1.11
CA ALA A 277 -54.86 42.31 -2.46
C ALA A 277 -56.36 41.96 -2.55
N THR A 278 -56.81 40.92 -1.86
CA THR A 278 -58.23 40.53 -1.81
C THR A 278 -59.08 41.55 -1.04
N GLU A 279 -58.57 42.07 0.08
CA GLU A 279 -59.22 43.15 0.83
C GLU A 279 -59.33 44.43 -0.01
N ILE A 280 -58.24 44.82 -0.69
CA ILE A 280 -58.25 45.98 -1.62
C ILE A 280 -59.26 45.77 -2.73
N SER A 281 -59.28 44.60 -3.37
CA SER A 281 -60.23 44.31 -4.45
C SER A 281 -61.68 44.39 -3.96
N THR A 282 -61.95 43.89 -2.75
CA THR A 282 -63.29 43.94 -2.15
C THR A 282 -63.68 45.38 -1.82
N GLY A 283 -62.76 46.15 -1.21
CA GLY A 283 -62.98 47.56 -0.91
C GLY A 283 -63.16 48.43 -2.15
N ASN A 284 -62.46 48.11 -3.25
CA ASN A 284 -62.62 48.82 -4.52
C ASN A 284 -64.00 48.55 -5.16
N ASN A 285 -64.53 47.32 -5.04
CA ASN A 285 -65.90 47.01 -5.49
C ASN A 285 -66.96 47.76 -4.66
N ASP A 286 -66.81 47.84 -3.34
CA ASP A 286 -67.69 48.63 -2.47
C ASP A 286 -67.66 50.12 -2.83
N LEU A 287 -66.46 50.68 -3.01
CA LEU A 287 -66.30 52.08 -3.44
C LEU A 287 -66.92 52.34 -4.82
N SER A 288 -66.72 51.42 -5.77
CA SER A 288 -67.34 51.51 -7.09
C SER A 288 -68.87 51.54 -6.98
N SER A 289 -69.46 50.64 -6.18
CA SER A 289 -70.91 50.59 -5.96
C SER A 289 -71.44 51.86 -5.31
N ARG A 290 -70.75 52.42 -4.30
CA ARG A 290 -71.12 53.69 -3.68
C ARG A 290 -70.97 54.88 -4.63
N THR A 291 -69.98 54.84 -5.52
CA THR A 291 -69.78 55.87 -6.55
C THR A 291 -70.91 55.83 -7.58
N GLU A 292 -71.36 54.64 -7.99
CA GLU A 292 -72.54 54.45 -8.85
C GLU A 292 -73.82 54.96 -8.17
N GLU A 293 -74.03 54.65 -6.89
CA GLU A 293 -75.18 55.13 -6.11
C GLU A 293 -75.17 56.66 -5.97
N GLN A 294 -74.02 57.26 -5.67
CA GLN A 294 -73.88 58.72 -5.61
C GLN A 294 -74.12 59.38 -6.97
N ALA A 295 -73.65 58.79 -8.06
CA ALA A 295 -73.92 59.28 -9.41
C ALA A 295 -75.43 59.27 -9.71
N ALA A 296 -76.13 58.18 -9.37
CA ALA A 296 -77.58 58.09 -9.52
C ALA A 296 -78.33 59.13 -8.67
N ALA A 297 -77.91 59.34 -7.41
CA ALA A 297 -78.50 60.37 -6.55
C ALA A 297 -78.27 61.80 -7.08
N LEU A 298 -77.12 62.05 -7.70
CA LEU A 298 -76.84 63.32 -8.38
C LEU A 298 -77.71 63.51 -9.63
N GLU A 299 -77.95 62.45 -10.40
CA GLU A 299 -78.90 62.48 -11.53
C GLU A 299 -80.32 62.79 -11.05
N GLU A 300 -80.79 62.16 -9.97
CA GLU A 300 -82.12 62.43 -9.39
C GLU A 300 -82.22 63.87 -8.87
N THR A 301 -81.15 64.38 -8.24
CA THR A 301 -81.08 65.78 -7.78
C THR A 301 -81.11 66.74 -8.96
N ALA A 302 -80.37 66.47 -10.03
CA ALA A 302 -80.37 67.28 -11.25
C ALA A 302 -81.76 67.30 -11.90
N ALA A 303 -82.42 66.14 -12.03
CA ALA A 303 -83.80 66.05 -12.53
C ALA A 303 -84.79 66.80 -11.65
N SER A 304 -84.65 66.71 -10.32
CA SER A 304 -85.46 67.48 -9.36
C SER A 304 -85.23 68.98 -9.49
N MET A 305 -84.00 69.41 -9.75
CA MET A 305 -83.66 70.82 -10.01
C MET A 305 -84.23 71.31 -11.34
N GLU A 306 -84.26 70.48 -12.38
CA GLU A 306 -84.95 70.80 -13.65
C GLU A 306 -86.46 70.97 -13.43
N GLN A 307 -87.09 70.06 -12.68
CA GLN A 307 -88.51 70.15 -12.35
C GLN A 307 -88.83 71.38 -11.48
N LEU A 308 -87.99 71.68 -10.49
CA LEU A 308 -88.10 72.90 -9.68
C LEU A 308 -87.94 74.15 -10.54
N THR A 309 -86.95 74.20 -11.43
CA THR A 309 -86.72 75.31 -12.35
C THR A 309 -87.93 75.51 -13.27
N ALA A 310 -88.51 74.43 -13.80
CA ALA A 310 -89.73 74.47 -14.60
C ALA A 310 -90.91 75.03 -13.78
N THR A 311 -91.06 74.59 -12.54
CA THR A 311 -92.11 75.07 -11.62
C THR A 311 -91.92 76.54 -11.26
N VAL A 312 -90.69 76.99 -11.00
CA VAL A 312 -90.37 78.40 -10.74
C VAL A 312 -90.65 79.26 -11.96
N LYS A 313 -90.29 78.79 -13.16
CA LYS A 313 -90.63 79.47 -14.43
C LYS A 313 -92.14 79.57 -14.62
N MET A 314 -92.87 78.52 -14.30
CA MET A 314 -94.33 78.51 -14.30
C MET A 314 -94.88 79.54 -13.28
N ASN A 315 -94.42 79.52 -12.03
CA ASN A 315 -94.83 80.49 -11.01
C ASN A 315 -94.53 81.94 -11.42
N ALA A 316 -93.39 82.20 -12.04
CA ALA A 316 -93.05 83.53 -12.56
C ALA A 316 -93.99 83.96 -13.69
N GLU A 317 -94.35 83.06 -14.61
CA GLU A 317 -95.33 83.35 -15.67
C GLU A 317 -96.73 83.57 -15.09
N HIS A 318 -97.16 82.76 -14.11
CA HIS A 318 -98.42 82.94 -13.40
C HIS A 318 -98.46 84.29 -12.66
N ALA A 319 -97.38 84.68 -11.99
CA ALA A 319 -97.28 86.00 -11.34
C ALA A 319 -97.33 87.13 -12.36
N ARG A 320 -96.67 86.98 -13.52
CA ARG A 320 -96.72 87.95 -14.62
C ARG A 320 -98.13 88.08 -15.20
N GLN A 321 -98.82 86.96 -15.46
CA GLN A 321 -100.21 86.95 -15.90
C GLN A 321 -101.14 87.59 -14.86
N ALA A 322 -100.97 87.26 -13.58
CA ALA A 322 -101.73 87.87 -12.49
C ALA A 322 -101.50 89.39 -12.42
N SER A 323 -100.26 89.85 -12.58
CA SER A 323 -99.93 91.28 -12.67
C SER A 323 -100.61 91.95 -13.87
N GLN A 324 -100.58 91.33 -15.06
CA GLN A 324 -101.27 91.84 -16.24
C GLN A 324 -102.80 91.90 -16.06
N LEU A 325 -103.39 90.89 -15.42
CA LEU A 325 -104.81 90.90 -15.07
C LEU A 325 -105.14 92.02 -14.09
N ALA A 326 -104.30 92.23 -13.07
CA ALA A 326 -104.45 93.31 -12.11
C ALA A 326 -104.33 94.70 -12.78
N ASP A 327 -103.36 94.88 -13.69
CA ASP A 327 -103.21 96.10 -14.49
C ASP A 327 -104.40 96.33 -15.41
N ALA A 328 -104.90 95.29 -16.08
CA ALA A 328 -106.09 95.37 -16.92
C ALA A 328 -107.36 95.71 -16.11
N ALA A 329 -107.51 95.14 -14.90
CA ALA A 329 -108.58 95.47 -13.98
C ALA A 329 -108.46 96.92 -13.47
N SER A 330 -107.25 97.37 -13.16
CA SER A 330 -106.95 98.76 -12.77
C SER A 330 -107.25 99.76 -13.89
N LEU A 331 -106.86 99.45 -15.14
CA LEU A 331 -107.21 100.23 -16.34
C LEU A 331 -108.72 100.29 -16.59
N THR A 332 -109.42 99.17 -16.38
CA THR A 332 -110.89 99.11 -16.52
C THR A 332 -111.60 99.90 -15.42
N ALA A 333 -111.06 99.89 -14.19
CA ALA A 333 -111.53 100.74 -13.09
C ALA A 333 -111.22 102.22 -13.32
N GLY A 334 -110.06 102.54 -13.91
CA GLY A 334 -109.65 103.91 -14.28
C GLY A 334 -110.46 104.52 -15.43
N LYS A 335 -110.94 103.71 -16.38
CA LYS A 335 -111.86 104.15 -17.46
C LYS A 335 -113.30 104.40 -17.00
N ARG A 336 -113.63 104.14 -15.73
CA ARG A 336 -114.96 104.38 -15.14
C ARG A 336 -115.07 105.69 -14.35
N ARG A 337 -114.21 106.67 -14.63
CA ARG A 337 -114.37 108.06 -14.14
C ARG A 337 -114.42 109.03 -15.29
#